data_AF-A0A8S3AR06-F1
#
_entry.id   AF-A0A8S3AR06-F1
#
_cell.length_a   1.000
_cell.length_b   1.000
_cell.length_c   1.000
_cell.angle_alpha   90.00
_cell.angle_beta   90.00
_cell.angle_gamma   90.00
#
_symmetry.space_group_name_H-M   'P 1'
#
loop_
_entity.id
_entity.type
_entity.pdbx_description
1 polymer ?
#
loop_
_entity_poly.entity_id
_entity_poly.type
_entity_poly.pdbx_seq_one_letter_code
_entity_poly.pdbx_strand_id
1 'polypeptide(L)'
;LFVAQTESLFHIATRQLEALFNLSQLLFGLARGEQSNYTFRDLQLGHPPRRFREAGFNKFPNNNGSAGFFGTFQLIVNEILKSGAIDIVYMMYKDPRIRCVKQKSLDLLTNITTLNEIGYFILDRYCQFLIQLIQGIRDGHLIEEKIPSLSVLIRLCKVIVEKNLLNHYQHLIDMQFIDILIDLFEYQQYKTNESIVYFIKFESLALQCLYIMLQCASHVDMWSEKAQIRLVNYCCTILYKSILDDDDKCDDYSKRIEINHILYAEQHEMIHSLSYSILTFLSIVRCRKEIGRFYRENEHFRELLNAMRQKYNSRNEYLSRDSSISSALDQLINNNENALVDNVDFNGSDESRPSTR
;
A
#
# COMPACT_ATOMS: atom_id res chain seq x y z
N LEU A 1 -19.43 30.90 28.84
CA LEU A 1 -18.07 31.04 28.28
C LEU A 1 -17.52 29.71 27.75
N PHE A 2 -17.42 28.65 28.58
CA PHE A 2 -16.96 27.32 28.13
C PHE A 2 -17.83 26.71 27.02
N VAL A 3 -19.16 26.74 27.16
CA VAL A 3 -20.12 26.21 26.16
C VAL A 3 -20.07 26.95 24.81
N ALA A 4 -19.97 28.28 24.84
CA ALA A 4 -19.87 29.09 23.62
C ALA A 4 -18.54 28.89 22.87
N GLN A 5 -17.45 28.59 23.60
CA GLN A 5 -16.15 28.25 23.01
C GLN A 5 -16.17 26.85 22.38
N THR A 6 -16.83 25.86 22.99
CA THR A 6 -17.01 24.53 22.38
C THR A 6 -17.91 24.56 21.15
N GLU A 7 -19.00 25.33 21.15
CA GLU A 7 -19.86 25.49 19.98
C GLU A 7 -19.14 26.16 18.80
N SER A 8 -18.34 27.20 19.08
CA SER A 8 -17.53 27.87 18.07
C SER A 8 -16.46 26.94 17.47
N LEU A 9 -15.75 26.17 18.31
CA LEU A 9 -14.77 25.18 17.86
C LEU A 9 -15.41 24.06 17.04
N PHE A 10 -16.58 23.57 17.44
CA PHE A 10 -17.32 22.54 16.71
C PHE A 10 -17.79 23.03 15.34
N HIS A 11 -18.28 24.27 15.25
CA HIS A 11 -18.68 24.86 13.98
C HIS A 11 -17.49 25.06 13.04
N ILE A 12 -16.35 25.54 13.54
CA ILE A 12 -15.12 25.69 12.75
C ILE A 12 -14.63 24.33 12.26
N ALA A 13 -14.54 23.34 13.15
CA ALA A 13 -14.14 21.97 12.83
C ALA A 13 -15.03 21.36 11.73
N THR A 14 -16.34 21.55 11.82
CA THR A 14 -17.31 21.03 10.84
C THR A 14 -17.08 21.66 9.47
N ARG A 15 -16.85 22.97 9.39
CA ARG A 15 -16.57 23.64 8.10
C ARG A 15 -15.23 23.22 7.51
N GLN A 16 -14.21 23.05 8.34
CA GLN A 16 -12.90 22.53 7.90
C GLN A 16 -13.03 21.10 7.37
N LEU A 17 -13.77 20.25 8.09
CA LEU A 17 -14.04 18.88 7.70
C LEU A 17 -14.80 18.80 6.37
N GLU A 18 -15.85 19.60 6.20
CA GLU A 18 -16.62 19.68 4.96
C GLU A 18 -15.73 20.12 3.78
N ALA A 19 -14.91 21.15 3.98
CA ALA A 19 -14.01 21.65 2.94
C ALA A 19 -12.96 20.59 2.54
N LEU A 20 -12.28 19.99 3.51
CA LEU A 20 -11.29 18.92 3.27
C LEU A 20 -11.93 17.70 2.60
N PHE A 21 -13.11 17.29 3.08
CA PHE A 21 -13.84 16.17 2.52
C PHE A 21 -14.21 16.42 1.06
N ASN A 22 -14.87 17.54 0.77
CA ASN A 22 -15.34 17.87 -0.57
C ASN A 22 -14.18 18.01 -1.55
N LEU A 23 -13.09 18.66 -1.14
CA LEU A 23 -11.89 18.80 -1.98
C LEU A 23 -11.22 17.45 -2.22
N SER A 24 -11.09 16.63 -1.19
CA SER A 24 -10.51 15.28 -1.31
C SER A 24 -11.35 14.39 -2.24
N GLN A 25 -12.67 14.38 -2.11
CA GLN A 25 -13.56 13.63 -3.02
C GLN A 25 -13.47 14.12 -4.46
N LEU A 26 -13.46 15.44 -4.67
CA LEU A 26 -13.27 16.01 -6.00
C LEU A 26 -11.97 15.52 -6.63
N LEU A 27 -10.84 15.68 -5.93
CA LEU A 27 -9.53 15.30 -6.44
C LEU A 27 -9.43 13.79 -6.71
N PHE A 28 -9.97 12.97 -5.82
CA PHE A 28 -10.03 11.52 -6.00
C PHE A 28 -10.79 11.12 -7.28
N GLY A 29 -11.98 11.68 -7.47
CA GLY A 29 -12.80 11.39 -8.65
C GLY A 29 -12.13 11.86 -9.94
N LEU A 30 -11.54 13.06 -9.94
CA LEU A 30 -10.80 13.58 -11.10
C LEU A 30 -9.57 12.73 -11.44
N ALA A 31 -8.81 12.29 -10.43
CA ALA A 31 -7.64 11.44 -10.66
C ALA A 31 -8.00 10.08 -11.28
N ARG A 32 -9.23 9.60 -11.05
CA ARG A 32 -9.76 8.33 -11.59
C ARG A 32 -10.56 8.49 -12.89
N GLY A 33 -10.79 9.72 -13.34
CA GLY A 33 -11.66 9.98 -14.49
C GLY A 33 -13.14 9.72 -14.22
N GLU A 34 -13.56 9.80 -12.96
CA GLU A 34 -14.96 9.67 -12.57
C GLU A 34 -15.75 10.93 -12.95
N GLN A 35 -17.04 10.77 -13.24
CA GLN A 35 -17.91 11.88 -13.68
C GLN A 35 -18.72 12.50 -12.55
N SER A 36 -18.77 11.83 -11.40
CA SER A 36 -19.58 12.21 -10.24
C SER A 36 -18.92 11.75 -8.96
N ASN A 37 -19.11 12.49 -7.87
CA ASN A 37 -18.71 12.02 -6.54
C ASN A 37 -19.65 12.60 -5.47
N TYR A 38 -19.58 12.04 -4.26
CA TYR A 38 -20.34 12.50 -3.10
C TYR A 38 -19.72 13.76 -2.51
N THR A 39 -20.55 14.71 -2.12
CA THR A 39 -20.16 15.77 -1.18
C THR A 39 -20.45 15.34 0.26
N PHE A 40 -19.87 16.05 1.21
CA PHE A 40 -20.11 15.85 2.64
C PHE A 40 -21.62 15.91 2.96
N ARG A 41 -22.31 16.87 2.35
CA ARG A 41 -23.76 17.04 2.51
C ARG A 41 -24.56 15.90 1.88
N ASP A 42 -24.10 15.35 0.75
CA ASP A 42 -24.79 14.23 0.12
C ASP A 42 -24.76 12.98 1.00
N LEU A 43 -23.63 12.70 1.66
CA LEU A 43 -23.54 11.61 2.62
C LEU A 43 -24.43 11.82 3.85
N GLN A 44 -24.50 13.04 4.37
CA GLN A 44 -25.36 13.35 5.52
C GLN A 44 -26.86 13.19 5.21
N LEU A 45 -27.26 13.49 3.98
CA LEU A 45 -28.66 13.48 3.56
C LEU A 45 -29.05 12.21 2.79
N GLY A 46 -28.13 11.26 2.60
CA GLY A 46 -28.37 10.05 1.82
C GLY A 46 -28.68 10.31 0.34
N HIS A 47 -28.11 11.37 -0.24
CA HIS A 47 -28.32 11.74 -1.64
C HIS A 47 -27.38 10.97 -2.58
N PRO A 48 -27.80 10.77 -3.85
CA PRO A 48 -26.92 10.21 -4.87
C PRO A 48 -25.72 11.14 -5.15
N PRO A 49 -24.62 10.62 -5.71
CA PRO A 49 -23.43 11.41 -6.01
C PRO A 49 -23.74 12.46 -7.07
N ARG A 50 -23.14 13.64 -6.95
CA ARG A 50 -23.37 14.75 -7.88
C ARG A 50 -22.42 14.65 -9.06
N ARG A 51 -22.94 14.88 -10.27
CA ARG A 51 -22.12 15.04 -11.47
C ARG A 51 -21.31 16.33 -11.38
N PHE A 52 -20.01 16.26 -11.69
CA PHE A 52 -19.14 17.42 -11.54
C PHE A 52 -19.55 18.60 -12.43
N ARG A 53 -20.04 18.33 -13.65
CA ARG A 53 -20.55 19.39 -14.55
C ARG A 53 -21.74 20.11 -13.92
N GLU A 54 -22.74 19.37 -13.47
CA GLU A 54 -23.96 19.90 -12.85
C GLU A 54 -23.67 20.66 -11.54
N ALA A 55 -22.56 20.35 -10.86
CA ALA A 55 -22.11 21.02 -9.64
C ALA A 55 -21.30 22.32 -9.87
N GLY A 56 -21.31 22.87 -11.10
CA GLY A 56 -20.69 24.18 -11.40
C GLY A 56 -19.31 24.10 -12.05
N PHE A 57 -18.79 22.90 -12.31
CA PHE A 57 -17.56 22.72 -13.09
C PHE A 57 -17.84 22.61 -14.59
N ASN A 58 -18.77 23.42 -15.11
CA ASN A 58 -19.14 23.47 -16.53
C ASN A 58 -17.99 23.88 -17.48
N LYS A 59 -16.84 24.30 -16.92
CA LYS A 59 -15.62 24.65 -17.65
C LYS A 59 -14.72 23.45 -17.96
N PHE A 60 -15.08 22.22 -17.57
CA PHE A 60 -14.32 21.04 -17.99
C PHE A 60 -14.31 20.93 -19.53
N PRO A 61 -13.15 20.69 -20.16
CA PRO A 61 -13.09 20.53 -21.61
C PRO A 61 -14.06 19.42 -22.05
N ASN A 62 -14.73 19.62 -23.19
CA ASN A 62 -15.66 18.66 -23.82
C ASN A 62 -15.02 17.30 -24.17
N ASN A 63 -13.72 17.14 -23.94
CA ASN A 63 -13.00 15.88 -24.12
C ASN A 63 -13.44 14.93 -23.01
N ASN A 64 -14.43 14.09 -23.31
CA ASN A 64 -14.95 13.02 -22.46
C ASN A 64 -13.92 11.88 -22.19
N GLY A 65 -12.62 12.12 -22.38
CA GLY A 65 -11.55 11.16 -22.14
C GLY A 65 -10.91 11.34 -20.76
N SER A 66 -10.40 10.24 -20.19
CA SER A 66 -9.66 10.20 -18.92
C SER A 66 -8.54 11.25 -18.82
N ALA A 67 -7.89 11.58 -19.94
CA ALA A 67 -6.87 12.61 -20.04
C ALA A 67 -7.37 14.02 -19.65
N GLY A 68 -8.63 14.36 -19.94
CA GLY A 68 -9.20 15.67 -19.59
C GLY A 68 -9.44 15.84 -18.09
N PHE A 69 -9.85 14.76 -17.41
CA PHE A 69 -10.04 14.73 -15.97
C PHE A 69 -8.72 14.84 -15.22
N PHE A 70 -7.71 14.07 -15.63
CA PHE A 70 -6.39 14.13 -15.01
C PHE A 70 -5.69 15.48 -15.24
N GLY A 71 -5.82 16.08 -16.44
CA GLY A 71 -5.32 17.43 -16.69
C GLY A 71 -5.96 18.48 -15.78
N THR A 72 -7.25 18.35 -15.48
CA THR A 72 -7.92 19.28 -14.55
C THR A 72 -7.53 19.02 -13.09
N PHE A 73 -7.37 17.75 -12.71
CA PHE A 73 -6.77 17.39 -11.42
C PHE A 73 -5.42 18.10 -11.23
N GLN A 74 -4.52 18.04 -12.23
CA GLN A 74 -3.23 18.72 -12.18
C GLN A 74 -3.37 20.24 -12.01
N LEU A 75 -4.29 20.88 -12.74
CA LEU A 75 -4.55 22.32 -12.59
C LEU A 75 -4.97 22.69 -11.17
N ILE A 76 -5.91 21.94 -10.58
CA ILE A 76 -6.38 22.21 -9.21
C ILE A 76 -5.26 21.99 -8.19
N VAL A 77 -4.48 20.91 -8.31
CA VAL A 77 -3.36 20.64 -7.41
C VAL A 77 -2.28 21.72 -7.50
N ASN A 78 -2.01 22.23 -8.71
CA ASN A 78 -1.08 23.34 -8.89
C ASN A 78 -1.57 24.64 -8.23
N GLU A 79 -2.87 24.93 -8.27
CA GLU A 79 -3.44 26.09 -7.56
C GLU A 79 -3.41 25.91 -6.03
N ILE A 80 -3.61 24.68 -5.52
CA ILE A 80 -3.41 24.35 -4.10
C ILE A 80 -1.96 24.63 -3.67
N LEU A 81 -0.98 24.25 -4.50
CA LEU A 81 0.43 24.54 -4.24
C LEU A 81 0.70 26.05 -4.24
N LYS A 82 0.30 26.77 -5.29
CA LYS A 82 0.56 28.22 -5.44
C LYS A 82 -0.08 29.07 -4.34
N SER A 83 -1.28 28.67 -3.88
CA SER A 83 -2.01 29.40 -2.84
C SER A 83 -1.45 29.19 -1.43
N GLY A 84 -0.48 28.29 -1.23
CA GLY A 84 0.03 27.93 0.09
C GLY A 84 -0.95 27.07 0.90
N ALA A 85 -2.00 26.54 0.29
CA ALA A 85 -3.01 25.74 0.98
C ALA A 85 -2.45 24.46 1.61
N ILE A 86 -1.33 23.92 1.10
CA ILE A 86 -0.64 22.77 1.69
C ILE A 86 -0.16 23.07 3.13
N ASP A 87 0.34 24.29 3.40
CA ASP A 87 0.75 24.67 4.76
C ASP A 87 -0.43 24.62 5.73
N ILE A 88 -1.60 25.09 5.29
CA ILE A 88 -2.83 25.09 6.08
C ILE A 88 -3.29 23.66 6.36
N VAL A 89 -3.30 22.79 5.33
CA VAL A 89 -3.67 21.37 5.47
C VAL A 89 -2.71 20.66 6.42
N TYR A 90 -1.41 20.95 6.34
CA TYR A 90 -0.42 20.40 7.26
C TYR A 90 -0.63 20.89 8.70
N MET A 91 -0.98 22.17 8.91
CA MET A 91 -1.36 22.67 10.24
C MET A 91 -2.62 21.98 10.79
N MET A 92 -3.63 21.77 9.95
CA MET A 92 -4.85 21.03 10.33
C MET A 92 -4.54 19.58 10.71
N TYR A 93 -3.64 18.92 9.98
CA TYR A 93 -3.16 17.59 10.30
C TYR A 93 -2.47 17.51 11.67
N LYS A 94 -1.68 18.54 12.02
CA LYS A 94 -0.96 18.58 13.30
C LYS A 94 -1.86 18.87 14.50
N ASP A 95 -3.11 19.29 14.29
CA ASP A 95 -4.03 19.58 15.39
C ASP A 95 -4.60 18.27 15.98
N PRO A 96 -4.21 17.89 17.22
CA PRO A 96 -4.65 16.63 17.80
C PRO A 96 -6.11 16.66 18.27
N ARG A 97 -6.75 17.84 18.30
CA ARG A 97 -8.06 18.02 18.93
C ARG A 97 -9.21 17.45 18.08
N ILE A 98 -9.02 17.30 16.77
CA ILE A 98 -10.08 16.92 15.84
C ILE A 98 -9.59 15.78 14.93
N ARG A 99 -9.75 14.53 15.40
CA ARG A 99 -9.27 13.33 14.70
C ARG A 99 -9.79 13.19 13.28
N CYS A 100 -11.06 13.52 13.04
CA CYS A 100 -11.64 13.45 11.69
C CYS A 100 -11.02 14.47 10.71
N VAL A 101 -10.62 15.66 11.19
CA VAL A 101 -9.89 16.65 10.39
C VAL A 101 -8.49 16.15 10.08
N LYS A 102 -7.80 15.52 11.05
CA LYS A 102 -6.50 14.88 10.82
C LYS A 102 -6.59 13.81 9.73
N GLN A 103 -7.56 12.90 9.83
CA GLN A 103 -7.81 11.87 8.82
C GLN A 103 -8.07 12.48 7.45
N LYS A 104 -8.98 13.46 7.34
CA LYS A 104 -9.32 14.07 6.04
C LYS A 104 -8.19 14.91 5.46
N SER A 105 -7.32 15.45 6.31
CA SER A 105 -6.07 16.09 5.87
C SER A 105 -5.15 15.06 5.21
N LEU A 106 -4.98 13.88 5.80
CA LEU A 106 -4.20 12.78 5.20
C LEU A 106 -4.84 12.25 3.91
N ASP A 107 -6.17 12.15 3.83
CA ASP A 107 -6.87 11.77 2.59
C ASP A 107 -6.57 12.78 1.47
N LEU A 108 -6.66 14.07 1.77
CA LEU A 108 -6.32 15.13 0.81
C LEU A 108 -4.85 15.08 0.40
N LEU A 109 -3.94 14.91 1.36
CA LEU A 109 -2.50 14.77 1.11
C LEU A 109 -2.20 13.56 0.23
N THR A 110 -2.89 12.43 0.45
CA THR A 110 -2.76 11.22 -0.40
C THR A 110 -3.13 11.51 -1.85
N ASN A 111 -4.19 12.29 -2.08
CA ASN A 111 -4.60 12.65 -3.43
C ASN A 111 -3.57 13.56 -4.11
N ILE A 112 -3.18 14.67 -3.47
CA ILE A 112 -2.26 15.64 -4.10
C ILE A 112 -0.85 15.09 -4.29
N THR A 113 -0.39 14.19 -3.41
CA THR A 113 0.93 13.51 -3.53
C THR A 113 0.96 12.47 -4.65
N THR A 114 -0.14 12.27 -5.38
CA THR A 114 -0.12 11.54 -6.65
C THR A 114 0.77 12.23 -7.70
N LEU A 115 0.97 13.56 -7.59
CA LEU A 115 1.97 14.29 -8.38
C LEU A 115 3.32 14.26 -7.65
N ASN A 116 4.34 13.73 -8.33
CA ASN A 116 5.68 13.55 -7.76
C ASN A 116 6.31 14.88 -7.30
N GLU A 117 6.02 15.99 -8.00
CA GLU A 117 6.50 17.32 -7.66
C GLU A 117 5.97 17.78 -6.28
N ILE A 118 4.72 17.44 -5.97
CA ILE A 118 4.10 17.74 -4.67
C ILE A 118 4.69 16.87 -3.57
N GLY A 119 4.89 15.57 -3.85
CA GLY A 119 5.56 14.67 -2.92
C GLY A 119 6.97 15.15 -2.58
N TYR A 120 7.75 15.59 -3.58
CA TYR A 120 9.07 16.17 -3.38
C TYR A 120 9.01 17.46 -2.55
N PHE A 121 8.10 18.39 -2.89
CA PHE A 121 7.89 19.63 -2.12
C PHE A 121 7.57 19.35 -0.65
N ILE A 122 6.71 18.37 -0.38
CA ILE A 122 6.34 17.99 1.00
C ILE A 122 7.54 17.42 1.76
N LEU A 123 8.32 16.54 1.12
CA LEU A 123 9.51 15.92 1.73
C LEU A 123 10.61 16.95 2.05
N ASP A 124 10.76 17.97 1.20
CA ASP A 124 11.72 19.06 1.37
C ASP A 124 11.27 20.04 2.46
N ARG A 125 10.02 20.53 2.39
CA ARG A 125 9.51 21.58 3.27
C ARG A 125 9.12 21.09 4.66
N TYR A 126 8.62 19.86 4.79
CA TYR A 126 8.13 19.31 6.05
C TYR A 126 8.95 18.07 6.45
N CYS A 127 10.24 18.26 6.74
CA CYS A 127 11.17 17.18 7.06
C CYS A 127 10.70 16.24 8.20
N GLN A 128 9.93 16.76 9.16
CA GLN A 128 9.37 15.98 10.27
C GLN A 128 8.11 15.17 9.90
N PHE A 129 7.53 15.42 8.72
CA PHE A 129 6.27 14.78 8.35
C PHE A 129 6.42 13.27 8.17
N LEU A 130 7.56 12.81 7.63
CA LEU A 130 7.85 11.38 7.50
C LEU A 130 7.83 10.67 8.86
N ILE A 131 8.44 11.28 9.88
CA ILE A 131 8.45 10.76 11.26
C ILE A 131 7.02 10.71 11.81
N GLN A 132 6.23 11.75 11.59
CA GLN A 132 4.84 11.82 12.07
C GLN A 132 3.94 10.78 11.39
N LEU A 133 4.15 10.49 10.11
CA LEU A 133 3.45 9.41 9.40
C LEU A 133 3.79 8.05 10.00
N ILE A 134 5.07 7.76 10.25
CA ILE A 134 5.50 6.49 10.87
C ILE A 134 4.94 6.36 12.28
N GLN A 135 4.95 7.43 13.08
CA GLN A 135 4.31 7.45 14.41
C GLN A 135 2.80 7.18 14.32
N GLY A 136 2.11 7.80 13.35
CA GLY A 136 0.70 7.51 13.08
C GLY A 136 0.44 6.04 12.71
N ILE A 137 1.36 5.42 11.95
CA ILE A 137 1.30 3.98 11.62
C ILE A 137 1.57 3.12 12.84
N ARG A 138 2.53 3.48 13.70
CA ARG A 138 2.91 2.70 14.88
C ARG A 138 1.84 2.77 15.97
N ASP A 139 1.41 3.98 16.34
CA ASP A 139 0.65 4.22 17.57
C ASP A 139 -0.83 4.56 17.30
N GLY A 140 -1.17 4.95 16.07
CA GLY A 140 -2.50 5.47 15.74
C GLY A 140 -3.59 4.39 15.62
N HIS A 141 -4.85 4.84 15.58
CA HIS A 141 -6.01 3.99 15.31
C HIS A 141 -6.00 3.45 13.86
N LEU A 142 -6.38 2.19 13.66
CA LEU A 142 -6.26 1.49 12.36
C LEU A 142 -6.91 2.27 11.20
N ILE A 143 -8.15 2.72 11.40
CA ILE A 143 -8.97 3.37 10.37
C ILE A 143 -8.64 4.87 10.23
N GLU A 144 -8.44 5.55 11.36
CA GLU A 144 -8.35 7.02 11.39
C GLU A 144 -6.93 7.51 11.15
N GLU A 145 -5.92 6.69 11.46
CA GLU A 145 -4.52 7.12 11.47
C GLU A 145 -3.60 6.19 10.69
N LYS A 146 -3.62 4.86 10.94
CA LYS A 146 -2.68 3.94 10.29
C LYS A 146 -2.88 3.88 8.78
N ILE A 147 -4.10 3.54 8.33
CA ILE A 147 -4.43 3.46 6.90
C ILE A 147 -4.19 4.79 6.17
N PRO A 148 -4.68 5.95 6.67
CA PRO A 148 -4.43 7.23 6.01
C PRO A 148 -2.96 7.64 5.99
N SER A 149 -2.22 7.41 7.09
CA SER A 149 -0.79 7.74 7.14
C SER A 149 0.01 6.89 6.16
N LEU A 150 -0.30 5.60 6.09
CA LEU A 150 0.30 4.68 5.15
C LEU A 150 -0.04 5.01 3.69
N SER A 151 -1.26 5.48 3.42
CA SER A 151 -1.67 5.91 2.08
C SER A 151 -0.85 7.08 1.56
N VAL A 152 -0.55 8.06 2.43
CA VAL A 152 0.38 9.15 2.10
C VAL A 152 1.81 8.61 1.95
N LEU A 153 2.24 7.77 2.91
CA LEU A 153 3.61 7.25 2.95
C LEU A 153 3.97 6.47 1.69
N ILE A 154 3.07 5.65 1.13
CA ILE A 154 3.28 4.94 -0.13
C ILE A 154 3.68 5.89 -1.26
N ARG A 155 2.98 7.03 -1.38
CA ARG A 155 3.25 8.04 -2.41
C ARG A 155 4.60 8.72 -2.18
N LEU A 156 4.91 9.04 -0.93
CA LEU A 156 6.21 9.63 -0.58
C LEU A 156 7.36 8.64 -0.78
N CYS A 157 7.21 7.37 -0.40
CA CYS A 157 8.21 6.33 -0.64
C CYS A 157 8.51 6.15 -2.12
N LYS A 158 7.49 6.23 -2.99
CA LYS A 158 7.70 6.23 -4.44
C LYS A 158 8.60 7.40 -4.87
N VAL A 159 8.34 8.62 -4.39
CA VAL A 159 9.20 9.77 -4.68
C VAL A 159 10.61 9.61 -4.12
N ILE A 160 10.75 9.12 -2.88
CA ILE A 160 12.04 8.86 -2.23
C ILE A 160 12.87 7.90 -3.08
N VAL A 161 12.29 6.78 -3.53
CA VAL A 161 12.98 5.78 -4.33
C VAL A 161 13.28 6.31 -5.74
N GLU A 162 12.31 6.89 -6.44
CA GLU A 162 12.48 7.38 -7.82
C GLU A 162 13.49 8.54 -7.92
N LYS A 163 13.57 9.38 -6.89
CA LYS A 163 14.50 10.52 -6.84
C LYS A 163 15.78 10.22 -6.05
N ASN A 164 15.96 8.98 -5.58
CA ASN A 164 17.11 8.54 -4.80
C ASN A 164 17.40 9.46 -3.59
N LEU A 165 16.37 9.78 -2.80
CA LEU A 165 16.47 10.66 -1.63
C LEU A 165 16.98 9.87 -0.40
N LEU A 166 18.27 9.53 -0.42
CA LEU A 166 18.90 8.64 0.57
C LEU A 166 18.70 9.08 2.02
N ASN A 167 18.71 10.38 2.32
CA ASN A 167 18.49 10.88 3.69
C ASN A 167 17.08 10.54 4.20
N HIS A 168 16.06 10.73 3.36
CA HIS A 168 14.68 10.36 3.70
C HIS A 168 14.51 8.84 3.79
N TYR A 169 15.19 8.08 2.93
CA TYR A 169 15.21 6.63 3.02
C TYR A 169 15.84 6.14 4.33
N GLN A 170 16.96 6.75 4.74
CA GLN A 170 17.65 6.43 5.99
C GLN A 170 16.74 6.66 7.21
N HIS A 171 15.90 7.72 7.20
CA HIS A 171 14.91 7.92 8.27
C HIS A 171 13.90 6.76 8.39
N LEU A 172 13.52 6.10 7.29
CA LEU A 172 12.66 4.91 7.36
C LEU A 172 13.36 3.75 8.09
N ILE A 173 14.66 3.59 7.84
CA ILE A 173 15.51 2.57 8.45
C ILE A 173 15.71 2.85 9.93
N ASP A 174 16.10 4.08 10.28
CA ASP A 174 16.37 4.49 11.66
C ASP A 174 15.13 4.34 12.54
N MET A 175 13.95 4.57 11.96
CA MET A 175 12.65 4.38 12.61
C MET A 175 12.19 2.92 12.65
N GLN A 176 12.98 1.98 12.12
CA GLN A 176 12.70 0.55 12.09
C GLN A 176 11.36 0.22 11.42
N PHE A 177 11.08 0.87 10.29
CA PHE A 177 9.75 0.80 9.67
C PHE A 177 9.30 -0.63 9.30
N ILE A 178 10.21 -1.49 8.83
CA ILE A 178 9.91 -2.91 8.57
C ILE A 178 9.45 -3.62 9.85
N ASP A 179 10.18 -3.45 10.95
CA ASP A 179 9.85 -4.10 12.22
C ASP A 179 8.50 -3.61 12.75
N ILE A 180 8.22 -2.30 12.67
CA ILE A 180 6.92 -1.73 13.03
C ILE A 180 5.79 -2.40 12.26
N LEU A 181 5.93 -2.56 10.94
CA LEU A 181 4.87 -3.17 10.13
C LEU A 181 4.65 -4.65 10.49
N ILE A 182 5.72 -5.42 10.69
CA ILE A 182 5.61 -6.83 11.06
C ILE A 182 4.95 -6.99 12.42
N ASP A 183 5.34 -6.19 13.42
CA ASP A 183 4.70 -6.21 14.74
C ASP A 183 3.19 -5.90 14.64
N LEU A 184 2.80 -4.98 13.75
CA LEU A 184 1.39 -4.66 13.51
C LEU A 184 0.64 -5.76 12.75
N PHE A 185 1.29 -6.48 11.85
CA PHE A 185 0.68 -7.62 11.16
C PHE A 185 0.42 -8.81 12.09
N GLU A 186 1.29 -8.98 13.09
CA GLU A 186 1.17 -10.00 14.12
C GLU A 186 0.15 -9.62 15.21
N TYR A 187 -0.34 -8.37 15.20
CA TYR A 187 -1.26 -7.86 16.20
C TYR A 187 -2.67 -8.46 16.07
N GLN A 188 -2.97 -9.40 16.96
CA GLN A 188 -4.19 -10.23 16.89
C GLN A 188 -5.50 -9.43 17.00
N GLN A 189 -5.49 -8.24 17.62
CA GLN A 189 -6.71 -7.43 17.76
C GLN A 189 -7.27 -6.92 16.42
N TYR A 190 -6.48 -6.94 15.34
CA TYR A 190 -6.95 -6.56 14.01
C TYR A 190 -7.59 -7.71 13.23
N LYS A 191 -7.52 -8.94 13.75
CA LYS A 191 -8.05 -10.13 13.10
C LYS A 191 -9.40 -10.56 13.68
N THR A 192 -10.20 -9.57 14.09
CA THR A 192 -11.59 -9.76 14.55
C THR A 192 -12.57 -9.48 13.41
N ASN A 193 -13.78 -10.04 13.47
CA ASN A 193 -14.79 -9.85 12.42
C ASN A 193 -15.10 -8.36 12.12
N GLU A 194 -15.04 -7.51 13.13
CA GLU A 194 -15.33 -6.08 12.99
C GLU A 194 -14.21 -5.31 12.29
N SER A 195 -12.96 -5.75 12.45
CA SER A 195 -11.76 -5.03 12.00
C SER A 195 -11.06 -5.66 10.81
N ILE A 196 -11.39 -6.92 10.48
CA ILE A 196 -10.70 -7.72 9.46
C ILE A 196 -10.65 -7.04 8.09
N VAL A 197 -11.73 -6.38 7.67
CA VAL A 197 -11.82 -5.67 6.38
C VAL A 197 -10.80 -4.54 6.32
N TYR A 198 -10.66 -3.80 7.43
CA TYR A 198 -9.68 -2.72 7.55
C TYR A 198 -8.26 -3.25 7.68
N PHE A 199 -8.08 -4.38 8.37
CA PHE A 199 -6.79 -5.05 8.46
C PHE A 199 -6.30 -5.52 7.08
N ILE A 200 -7.13 -6.20 6.29
CA ILE A 200 -6.80 -6.64 4.93
C ILE A 200 -6.34 -5.44 4.08
N LYS A 201 -7.07 -4.31 4.17
CA LYS A 201 -6.69 -3.06 3.49
C LYS A 201 -5.36 -2.52 3.98
N PHE A 202 -5.15 -2.46 5.30
CA PHE A 202 -3.91 -2.00 5.91
C PHE A 202 -2.71 -2.86 5.49
N GLU A 203 -2.84 -4.18 5.59
CA GLU A 203 -1.80 -5.16 5.25
C GLU A 203 -1.42 -5.08 3.77
N SER A 204 -2.42 -4.98 2.88
CA SER A 204 -2.20 -4.80 1.44
C SER A 204 -1.44 -3.51 1.12
N LEU A 205 -1.84 -2.37 1.71
CA LEU A 205 -1.13 -1.10 1.56
C LEU A 205 0.29 -1.17 2.13
N ALA A 206 0.49 -1.87 3.24
CA ALA A 206 1.78 -1.92 3.93
C ALA A 206 2.77 -2.74 3.12
N LEU A 207 2.35 -3.88 2.58
CA LEU A 207 3.16 -4.68 1.68
C LEU A 207 3.40 -3.99 0.33
N GLN A 208 2.44 -3.22 -0.18
CA GLN A 208 2.69 -2.37 -1.34
C GLN A 208 3.79 -1.32 -1.04
N CYS A 209 3.75 -0.70 0.14
CA CYS A 209 4.77 0.25 0.58
C CYS A 209 6.15 -0.40 0.67
N LEU A 210 6.23 -1.57 1.31
CA LEU A 210 7.45 -2.35 1.44
C LEU A 210 8.00 -2.79 0.09
N TYR A 211 7.13 -3.28 -0.80
CA TYR A 211 7.52 -3.61 -2.17
C TYR A 211 8.18 -2.41 -2.86
N ILE A 212 7.55 -1.23 -2.86
CA ILE A 212 8.11 0.00 -3.45
C ILE A 212 9.49 0.32 -2.86
N MET A 213 9.62 0.26 -1.53
CA MET A 213 10.87 0.58 -0.84
C MET A 213 12.01 -0.39 -1.16
N LEU A 214 11.69 -1.64 -1.49
CA LEU A 214 12.64 -2.73 -1.67
C LEU A 214 12.90 -3.08 -3.13
N GLN A 215 12.40 -2.30 -4.10
CA GLN A 215 12.56 -2.57 -5.54
C GLN A 215 14.02 -2.57 -6.02
N CYS A 216 14.95 -1.96 -5.28
CA CYS A 216 16.37 -1.86 -5.66
C CYS A 216 17.25 -2.62 -4.68
N ALA A 217 18.23 -3.37 -5.19
CA ALA A 217 19.20 -4.12 -4.36
C ALA A 217 19.95 -3.24 -3.37
N SER A 218 20.39 -2.05 -3.80
CA SER A 218 21.08 -1.12 -2.92
C SER A 218 20.24 -0.72 -1.70
N HIS A 219 18.93 -0.54 -1.88
CA HIS A 219 18.00 -0.23 -0.80
C HIS A 219 17.75 -1.42 0.11
N VAL A 220 17.64 -2.65 -0.43
CA VAL A 220 17.52 -3.88 0.36
C VAL A 220 18.75 -4.05 1.27
N ASP A 221 19.96 -3.84 0.74
CA ASP A 221 21.22 -3.98 1.47
C ASP A 221 21.36 -3.01 2.64
N MET A 222 20.64 -1.88 2.63
CA MET A 222 20.64 -0.93 3.74
C MET A 222 19.85 -1.44 4.97
N TRP A 223 18.95 -2.40 4.79
CA TRP A 223 18.18 -2.97 5.91
C TRP A 223 18.98 -4.05 6.62
N SER A 224 18.84 -4.10 7.96
CA SER A 224 19.47 -5.17 8.73
C SER A 224 19.01 -6.56 8.28
N GLU A 225 19.92 -7.53 8.32
CA GLU A 225 19.62 -8.91 7.93
C GLU A 225 18.43 -9.47 8.75
N LYS A 226 18.37 -9.10 10.04
CA LYS A 226 17.27 -9.47 10.94
C LYS A 226 15.91 -8.98 10.41
N ALA A 227 15.80 -7.71 10.03
CA ALA A 227 14.56 -7.15 9.50
C ALA A 227 14.14 -7.82 8.19
N GLN A 228 15.11 -8.06 7.29
CA GLN A 228 14.88 -8.79 6.05
C GLN A 228 14.36 -10.22 6.30
N ILE A 229 14.97 -10.97 7.21
CA ILE A 229 14.54 -12.34 7.57
C ILE A 229 13.12 -12.33 8.14
N ARG A 230 12.81 -11.41 9.05
CA ARG A 230 11.45 -11.29 9.61
C ARG A 230 10.43 -11.05 8.50
N LEU A 231 10.73 -10.15 7.57
CA LEU A 231 9.82 -9.83 6.46
C LEU A 231 9.62 -11.03 5.53
N VAL A 232 10.70 -11.75 5.19
CA VAL A 232 10.62 -12.99 4.40
C VAL A 232 9.75 -14.03 5.10
N ASN A 233 9.96 -14.28 6.39
CA ASN A 233 9.18 -15.24 7.17
C ASN A 233 7.69 -14.88 7.20
N TYR A 234 7.39 -13.59 7.34
CA TYR A 234 6.02 -13.11 7.31
C TYR A 234 5.38 -13.28 5.92
N CYS A 235 6.08 -12.95 4.84
CA CYS A 235 5.60 -13.22 3.47
C CYS A 235 5.35 -14.72 3.26
N CYS A 236 6.28 -15.60 3.67
CA CYS A 236 6.07 -17.05 3.62
C CYS A 236 4.84 -17.50 4.42
N THR A 237 4.56 -16.86 5.56
CA THR A 237 3.35 -17.14 6.34
C THR A 237 2.08 -16.80 5.57
N ILE A 238 2.03 -15.66 4.88
CA ILE A 238 0.90 -15.29 4.01
C ILE A 238 0.74 -16.30 2.87
N LEU A 239 1.84 -16.63 2.18
CA LEU A 239 1.84 -17.60 1.09
C LEU A 239 1.31 -18.95 1.57
N TYR A 240 1.77 -19.45 2.72
CA TYR A 240 1.28 -20.69 3.31
C TYR A 240 -0.22 -20.61 3.64
N LYS A 241 -0.67 -19.54 4.31
CA LYS A 241 -2.10 -19.32 4.61
C LYS A 241 -2.98 -19.28 3.37
N SER A 242 -2.43 -18.90 2.22
CA SER A 242 -3.17 -18.82 0.95
C SER A 242 -3.54 -20.19 0.36
N ILE A 243 -2.84 -21.26 0.72
CA ILE A 243 -3.11 -22.62 0.21
C ILE A 243 -3.74 -23.56 1.23
N LEU A 244 -3.90 -23.11 2.48
CA LEU A 244 -4.63 -23.88 3.49
C LEU A 244 -6.11 -23.90 3.12
N ASP A 245 -6.61 -25.09 2.81
CA ASP A 245 -8.04 -25.31 2.57
C ASP A 245 -8.81 -25.33 3.90
N ASP A 246 -10.06 -24.87 3.82
CA ASP A 246 -11.08 -24.90 4.87
C ASP A 246 -11.51 -26.36 5.15
N ASP A 247 -10.63 -27.20 5.71
CA ASP A 247 -11.04 -28.53 6.19
C ASP A 247 -12.12 -28.45 7.28
N ASP A 248 -12.43 -27.24 7.78
CA ASP A 248 -13.69 -26.91 8.44
C ASP A 248 -14.41 -25.79 7.68
N LYS A 249 -15.29 -26.12 6.73
CA LYS A 249 -16.39 -25.23 6.31
C LYS A 249 -17.35 -25.02 7.50
N CYS A 250 -16.89 -24.27 8.49
CA CYS A 250 -17.75 -23.68 9.50
C CYS A 250 -18.13 -22.31 8.94
N ASP A 251 -19.34 -22.20 8.40
CA ASP A 251 -19.93 -20.96 7.87
C ASP A 251 -20.04 -19.82 8.91
N ASP A 252 -19.50 -20.04 10.12
CA ASP A 252 -19.60 -19.17 11.27
C ASP A 252 -18.21 -18.70 11.74
N TYR A 253 -17.63 -17.76 10.98
CA TYR A 253 -16.41 -17.03 11.36
C TYR A 253 -16.52 -16.34 12.73
N SER A 254 -17.74 -16.12 13.25
CA SER A 254 -17.96 -15.55 14.59
C SER A 254 -17.42 -16.39 15.74
N LYS A 255 -17.10 -17.67 15.49
CA LYS A 255 -16.57 -18.59 16.49
C LYS A 255 -15.08 -18.87 16.37
N ARG A 256 -14.42 -18.41 15.29
CA ARG A 256 -12.97 -18.61 15.12
C ARG A 256 -12.20 -17.60 15.96
N ILE A 257 -11.27 -18.10 16.78
CA ILE A 257 -10.39 -17.26 17.61
C ILE A 257 -9.39 -16.47 16.74
N GLU A 258 -9.02 -16.99 15.56
CA GLU A 258 -8.22 -16.27 14.57
C GLU A 258 -8.85 -16.45 13.18
N ILE A 259 -9.17 -15.33 12.51
CA ILE A 259 -9.69 -15.33 11.14
C ILE A 259 -8.50 -15.45 10.17
N ASN A 260 -8.56 -16.43 9.27
CA ASN A 260 -7.67 -16.43 8.11
C ASN A 260 -8.12 -15.31 7.16
N HIS A 261 -7.48 -14.15 7.27
CA HIS A 261 -7.80 -12.96 6.49
C HIS A 261 -7.65 -13.16 4.97
N ILE A 262 -6.83 -14.12 4.52
CA ILE A 262 -6.69 -14.46 3.10
C ILE A 262 -7.97 -15.14 2.60
N LEU A 263 -8.42 -16.18 3.30
CA LEU A 263 -9.68 -16.85 2.97
C LEU A 263 -10.88 -15.91 3.10
N TYR A 264 -10.89 -15.05 4.12
CA TYR A 264 -11.93 -14.03 4.27
C TYR A 264 -11.96 -13.10 3.06
N ALA A 265 -10.81 -12.60 2.61
CA ALA A 265 -10.72 -11.74 1.43
C ALA A 265 -11.17 -12.46 0.15
N GLU A 266 -10.85 -13.74 -0.01
CA GLU A 266 -11.30 -14.56 -1.13
C GLU A 266 -12.83 -14.68 -1.16
N GLN A 267 -13.43 -15.08 -0.04
CA GLN A 267 -14.87 -15.28 0.10
C GLN A 267 -15.68 -14.00 -0.10
N HIS A 268 -15.15 -12.86 0.31
CA HIS A 268 -15.78 -11.55 0.18
C HIS A 268 -15.29 -10.77 -1.04
N GLU A 269 -14.54 -11.44 -1.92
CA GLU A 269 -14.05 -10.91 -3.19
C GLU A 269 -13.26 -9.59 -3.06
N MET A 270 -12.51 -9.46 -1.97
CA MET A 270 -11.67 -8.29 -1.65
C MET A 270 -10.27 -8.44 -2.23
N ILE A 271 -9.68 -7.31 -2.65
CA ILE A 271 -8.24 -7.23 -2.93
C ILE A 271 -7.47 -7.37 -1.61
N HIS A 272 -6.44 -8.20 -1.61
CA HIS A 272 -5.65 -8.51 -0.41
C HIS A 272 -4.14 -8.36 -0.67
N SER A 273 -3.37 -8.81 0.30
CA SER A 273 -1.92 -8.62 0.40
C SER A 273 -1.09 -9.62 -0.39
N LEU A 274 -1.68 -10.66 -0.99
CA LEU A 274 -0.92 -11.80 -1.52
C LEU A 274 -0.01 -11.44 -2.69
N SER A 275 -0.50 -10.69 -3.68
CA SER A 275 0.32 -10.23 -4.81
C SER A 275 1.52 -9.42 -4.32
N TYR A 276 1.29 -8.46 -3.41
CA TYR A 276 2.37 -7.66 -2.82
C TYR A 276 3.28 -8.47 -1.88
N SER A 277 2.79 -9.52 -1.23
CA SER A 277 3.62 -10.44 -0.45
C SER A 277 4.60 -11.19 -1.34
N ILE A 278 4.12 -11.71 -2.48
CA ILE A 278 4.98 -12.37 -3.48
C ILE A 278 6.03 -11.40 -4.01
N LEU A 279 5.62 -10.18 -4.39
CA LEU A 279 6.51 -9.16 -4.93
C LEU A 279 7.53 -8.66 -3.89
N THR A 280 7.13 -8.51 -2.63
CA THR A 280 8.02 -8.11 -1.53
C THR A 280 9.04 -9.22 -1.24
N PHE A 281 8.58 -10.47 -1.15
CA PHE A 281 9.45 -11.63 -1.02
C PHE A 281 10.49 -11.66 -2.15
N LEU A 282 10.04 -11.51 -3.40
CA LEU A 282 10.91 -11.46 -4.57
C LEU A 282 11.96 -10.37 -4.48
N SER A 283 11.56 -9.19 -4.02
CA SER A 283 12.45 -8.04 -3.91
C SER A 283 13.59 -8.30 -2.94
N ILE A 284 13.34 -8.97 -1.82
CA ILE A 284 14.40 -9.30 -0.84
C ILE A 284 15.26 -10.45 -1.34
N VAL A 285 14.64 -11.53 -1.81
CA VAL A 285 15.38 -12.75 -2.14
C VAL A 285 16.21 -12.58 -3.41
N ARG A 286 15.73 -11.83 -4.43
CA ARG A 286 16.51 -11.53 -5.65
C ARG A 286 17.82 -10.81 -5.33
N CYS A 287 17.82 -9.95 -4.31
CA CYS A 287 18.97 -9.13 -3.97
C CYS A 287 20.06 -9.92 -3.21
N ARG A 288 19.73 -11.06 -2.60
CA ARG A 288 20.70 -11.85 -1.81
C ARG A 288 21.70 -12.69 -2.62
N LYS A 289 21.69 -12.67 -3.96
CA LYS A 289 22.54 -13.49 -4.87
C LYS A 289 22.51 -15.02 -4.65
N GLU A 290 21.87 -15.50 -3.59
CA GLU A 290 21.74 -16.90 -3.21
C GLU A 290 20.33 -17.45 -3.44
N ILE A 291 19.49 -16.72 -4.18
CA ILE A 291 18.10 -17.10 -4.47
C ILE A 291 18.02 -18.54 -4.99
N GLY A 292 18.84 -18.89 -5.99
CA GLY A 292 18.87 -20.25 -6.54
C GLY A 292 19.31 -21.31 -5.53
N ARG A 293 20.08 -20.95 -4.50
CA ARG A 293 20.44 -21.85 -3.40
C ARG A 293 19.27 -22.01 -2.42
N PHE A 294 18.68 -20.90 -1.97
CA PHE A 294 17.50 -20.90 -1.11
C PHE A 294 16.37 -21.75 -1.72
N TYR A 295 16.05 -21.56 -3.00
CA TYR A 295 15.02 -22.33 -3.69
C TYR A 295 15.35 -23.82 -3.84
N ARG A 296 16.61 -24.16 -4.12
CA ARG A 296 17.04 -25.56 -4.24
C ARG A 296 16.98 -26.30 -2.91
N GLU A 297 17.38 -25.64 -1.84
CA GLU A 297 17.51 -26.24 -0.51
C GLU A 297 16.18 -26.26 0.25
N ASN A 298 15.19 -25.43 -0.12
CA ASN A 298 13.89 -25.35 0.55
C ASN A 298 12.79 -26.07 -0.24
N GLU A 299 12.74 -27.40 -0.13
CA GLU A 299 11.73 -28.25 -0.78
C GLU A 299 10.29 -27.82 -0.44
N HIS A 300 10.00 -27.56 0.84
CA HIS A 300 8.68 -27.10 1.28
C HIS A 300 8.24 -25.78 0.64
N PHE A 301 9.19 -24.88 0.37
CA PHE A 301 8.85 -23.64 -0.34
C PHE A 301 8.47 -23.93 -1.79
N ARG A 302 9.17 -24.86 -2.47
CA ARG A 302 8.80 -25.26 -3.84
C ARG A 302 7.43 -25.93 -3.90
N GLU A 303 7.12 -26.81 -2.94
CA GLU A 303 5.80 -27.43 -2.79
C GLU A 303 4.71 -26.38 -2.61
N LEU A 304 4.94 -25.40 -1.73
CA LEU A 304 4.05 -24.27 -1.51
C LEU A 304 3.76 -23.51 -2.81
N LEU A 305 4.78 -23.20 -3.61
CA LEU A 305 4.58 -22.49 -4.88
C LEU A 305 3.81 -23.32 -5.91
N ASN A 306 4.07 -24.63 -5.97
CA ASN A 306 3.33 -25.52 -6.85
C ASN A 306 1.85 -25.60 -6.43
N ALA A 307 1.56 -25.70 -5.13
CA ALA A 307 0.20 -25.67 -4.60
C ALA A 307 -0.50 -24.34 -4.90
N MET A 308 0.18 -23.20 -4.71
CA MET A 308 -0.34 -21.89 -5.09
C MET A 308 -0.66 -21.80 -6.57
N ARG A 309 0.22 -22.31 -7.44
CA ARG A 309 -0.03 -22.33 -8.90
C ARG A 309 -1.24 -23.18 -9.26
N GLN A 310 -1.44 -24.30 -8.57
CA GLN A 310 -2.61 -25.15 -8.78
C GLN A 310 -3.90 -24.44 -8.34
N LYS A 311 -3.89 -23.83 -7.14
CA LYS A 311 -5.02 -23.07 -6.58
C LYS A 311 -5.35 -21.84 -7.42
N TYR A 312 -4.36 -21.03 -7.78
CA TYR A 312 -4.49 -19.82 -8.59
C TYR A 312 -4.04 -20.05 -10.03
N ASN A 313 -4.54 -21.10 -10.69
CA ASN A 313 -4.31 -21.27 -12.11
C ASN A 313 -5.17 -20.29 -12.95
N SER A 314 -4.83 -20.10 -14.23
CA SER A 314 -5.49 -19.13 -15.14
C SER A 314 -7.01 -19.31 -15.33
N ARG A 315 -7.63 -20.36 -14.77
CA ARG A 315 -9.08 -20.59 -14.77
C ARG A 315 -9.77 -20.27 -13.44
N ASN A 316 -9.05 -19.76 -12.44
CA ASN A 316 -9.65 -19.38 -11.16
C ASN A 316 -10.41 -18.04 -11.29
N GLU A 317 -11.70 -18.04 -10.93
CA GLU A 317 -12.56 -16.84 -10.95
C GLU A 317 -11.99 -15.70 -10.11
N TYR A 318 -11.27 -16.00 -9.03
CA TYR A 318 -10.59 -15.01 -8.18
C TYR A 318 -9.49 -14.23 -8.92
N LEU A 319 -8.76 -14.89 -9.84
CA LEU A 319 -7.69 -14.26 -10.62
C LEU A 319 -8.20 -13.28 -11.67
N SER A 320 -9.47 -13.35 -12.05
CA SER A 320 -10.08 -12.35 -12.92
C SER A 320 -10.10 -10.96 -12.26
N ARG A 321 -10.09 -10.91 -10.92
CA ARG A 321 -10.19 -9.68 -10.12
C ARG A 321 -8.84 -9.14 -9.68
N ASP A 322 -7.91 -10.03 -9.34
CA ASP A 322 -6.54 -9.67 -9.02
C ASP A 322 -5.54 -10.45 -9.88
N SER A 323 -5.46 -10.08 -11.15
CA SER A 323 -4.50 -10.67 -12.10
C SER A 323 -3.05 -10.42 -11.71
N SER A 324 -2.79 -9.49 -10.78
CA SER A 324 -1.45 -9.22 -10.27
C SER A 324 -0.90 -10.39 -9.45
N ILE A 325 -1.75 -11.24 -8.86
CA ILE A 325 -1.34 -12.47 -8.19
C ILE A 325 -0.72 -13.44 -9.21
N SER A 326 -1.38 -13.68 -10.33
CA SER A 326 -0.84 -14.54 -11.40
C SER A 326 0.48 -13.98 -11.93
N SER A 327 0.53 -12.67 -12.21
CA SER A 327 1.76 -12.04 -12.69
C SER A 327 2.92 -12.14 -11.67
N ALA A 328 2.63 -11.97 -10.39
CA ALA A 328 3.64 -12.09 -9.34
C ALA A 328 4.13 -13.54 -9.17
N LEU A 329 3.22 -14.52 -9.25
CA LEU A 329 3.56 -15.95 -9.22
C LEU A 329 4.39 -16.36 -10.44
N ASP A 330 4.03 -15.91 -11.64
CA ASP A 330 4.79 -16.18 -12.85
C ASP A 330 6.21 -15.60 -12.74
N GLN A 331 6.35 -14.38 -12.20
CA GLN A 331 7.67 -13.80 -11.92
C GLN A 331 8.45 -14.65 -10.92
N LEU A 332 7.80 -15.16 -9.87
CA LEU A 332 8.43 -15.98 -8.84
C LEU A 332 8.97 -17.30 -9.40
N ILE A 333 8.19 -17.96 -10.26
CA ILE A 333 8.48 -19.27 -10.83
C ILE A 333 9.49 -19.15 -11.99
N ASN A 334 9.33 -18.19 -12.89
CA ASN A 334 10.25 -18.03 -14.02
C ASN A 334 11.67 -17.68 -13.55
N ASN A 335 11.82 -16.94 -12.43
CA ASN A 335 13.15 -16.73 -11.86
C ASN A 335 13.76 -18.01 -11.29
N ASN A 336 12.94 -18.95 -10.80
CA ASN A 336 13.40 -20.25 -10.33
C ASN A 336 13.91 -21.09 -11.52
N GLU A 337 13.16 -21.12 -12.63
CA GLU A 337 13.55 -21.84 -13.84
C GLU A 337 14.83 -21.26 -14.47
N ASN A 338 14.96 -19.93 -14.57
CA ASN A 338 16.17 -19.29 -15.09
C ASN A 338 17.40 -19.51 -14.19
N ALA A 339 17.23 -19.51 -12.86
CA ALA A 339 18.32 -19.82 -11.92
C ALA A 339 18.83 -21.27 -12.03
N LEU A 340 18.00 -22.19 -12.54
CA LEU A 340 18.38 -23.57 -12.85
C LEU A 340 19.12 -23.68 -14.19
N VAL A 341 18.80 -22.84 -15.18
CA VAL A 341 19.40 -22.85 -16.53
C VAL A 341 20.78 -22.17 -16.55
N ASP A 342 20.96 -21.02 -15.90
CA ASP A 342 22.23 -20.25 -15.90
C ASP A 342 23.42 -20.99 -15.25
N ASN A 343 23.19 -22.16 -14.63
CA ASN A 343 24.24 -23.00 -14.03
C ASN A 343 24.51 -24.31 -14.76
N VAL A 344 23.75 -24.65 -15.82
CA VAL A 344 24.09 -25.82 -16.67
C VAL A 344 25.32 -25.52 -17.52
N ASP A 345 25.54 -24.25 -17.87
CA ASP A 345 26.70 -23.81 -18.64
C ASP A 345 28.01 -23.70 -17.81
N PHE A 346 27.95 -23.86 -16.48
CA PHE A 346 29.14 -23.85 -15.62
C PHE A 346 29.71 -25.25 -15.29
N ASN A 347 28.98 -26.33 -15.63
CA ASN A 347 29.45 -27.70 -15.43
C ASN A 347 29.88 -28.42 -16.74
N GLY A 348 30.02 -27.67 -17.84
CA GLY A 348 30.27 -28.21 -19.18
C GLY A 348 31.64 -27.91 -19.79
N SER A 349 32.72 -27.79 -19.00
CA SER A 349 34.08 -27.71 -19.58
C SER A 349 35.17 -28.23 -18.65
N ASP A 350 35.20 -29.55 -18.43
CA ASP A 350 36.47 -30.19 -18.04
C ASP A 350 36.53 -31.66 -18.50
N GLU A 351 36.48 -31.87 -19.82
CA GLU A 351 37.05 -33.07 -20.43
C GLU A 351 37.81 -32.67 -21.70
N SER A 352 39.12 -32.50 -21.57
CA SER A 352 40.13 -32.97 -22.56
C SER A 352 41.53 -32.44 -22.21
N ARG A 353 42.22 -33.10 -21.27
CA ARG A 353 43.69 -33.10 -21.30
C ARG A 353 44.16 -34.25 -22.20
N PRO A 354 44.87 -34.00 -23.30
CA PRO A 354 45.50 -35.06 -24.07
C PRO A 354 46.73 -35.56 -23.31
N SER A 355 46.81 -36.87 -23.09
CA SER A 355 48.07 -37.53 -22.76
C SER A 355 49.02 -37.41 -23.95
N THR A 356 50.17 -36.78 -23.76
CA THR A 356 51.35 -37.08 -24.59
C THR A 356 52.61 -36.98 -23.74
N ARG A 357 53.46 -37.99 -24.00
CA ARG A 357 54.80 -38.31 -23.48
C ARG A 357 55.66 -37.18 -22.95
#